data_AF-A0A960L9P0-F1
#
_entry.id   AF-A0A960L9P0-F1
#
_cell.length_a   1.000
_cell.length_b   1.000
_cell.length_c   1.000
_cell.angle_alpha   90.00
_cell.angle_beta   90.00
_cell.angle_gamma   90.00
#
_symmetry.space_group_name_H-M   'P 1'
#
loop_
_entity.id
_entity.type
_entity.pdbx_description
1 polymer ?
#
loop_
_entity_poly.entity_id
_entity_poly.type
_entity_poly.pdbx_seq_one_letter_code
_entity_poly.pdbx_strand_id
1 'polypeptide(L)'
;MKRSLLILSLTLAVGLGLCPWSLSAAPSNDIVTVQYYAAGIEFRPLIEHNGMTLTVTGGRCFTFEDHFDANKGGILDARSFADGTYRWEVRALPAISGSLLEQIADARAHDDTQFVCDLQDEGILPPRAQVQSGYLRVYKGAVLDPSVQEDRLTGDETELEADVEGLSPAANASRQISTEPTLTNLSAADFVINDDLIVDGSACIGFDCVNGESFGFDTIRIKENNLRIKFDDTSTAASFPRNDWQLTANDSANGGASKFSIDDVTGGRTPFTVEAGAPSHSLYVDDGGRIGSGTSTPSVEIHTIDGDTPTLRLQQDGSSGFQP
;
A
#
# COMPACT_ATOMS: atom_id res chain seq x y z
N MET A 1 51.59 -0.38 -68.65
CA MET A 1 51.18 1.04 -68.67
C MET A 1 49.96 1.20 -67.76
N LYS A 2 50.06 2.06 -66.73
CA LYS A 2 49.03 2.93 -66.10
C LYS A 2 47.55 2.45 -66.25
N ARG A 3 46.74 2.30 -65.18
CA ARG A 3 46.37 3.33 -64.19
C ARG A 3 45.72 2.72 -62.93
N SER A 4 46.00 3.36 -61.80
CA SER A 4 45.43 3.19 -60.47
C SER A 4 43.91 3.35 -60.39
N LEU A 5 43.29 2.68 -59.43
CA LEU A 5 42.17 3.22 -58.66
C LEU A 5 42.26 2.70 -57.21
N LEU A 6 42.61 3.61 -56.29
CA LEU A 6 42.52 3.43 -54.85
C LEU A 6 41.04 3.54 -54.44
N ILE A 7 40.52 2.58 -53.69
CA ILE A 7 39.28 2.74 -52.91
C ILE A 7 39.67 2.66 -51.44
N LEU A 8 39.51 3.79 -50.75
CA LEU A 8 39.79 4.03 -49.34
C LEU A 8 38.61 3.50 -48.52
N SER A 9 38.79 2.39 -47.79
CA SER A 9 37.81 1.89 -46.83
C SER A 9 37.99 2.61 -45.49
N LEU A 10 37.03 3.46 -45.13
CA LEU A 10 36.93 4.17 -43.86
C LEU A 10 36.34 3.21 -42.79
N THR A 11 37.19 2.65 -41.92
CA THR A 11 36.74 1.92 -40.73
C THR A 11 36.59 2.89 -39.56
N LEU A 12 35.34 3.16 -39.19
CA LEU A 12 34.97 3.94 -38.01
C LEU A 12 35.02 3.02 -36.78
N ALA A 13 36.08 3.12 -35.98
CA ALA A 13 36.19 2.45 -34.69
C ALA A 13 35.52 3.33 -33.62
N VAL A 14 34.27 3.01 -33.25
CA VAL A 14 33.60 3.61 -32.09
C VAL A 14 34.09 2.87 -30.85
N GLY A 15 34.96 3.53 -30.07
CA GLY A 15 35.35 3.08 -28.75
C GLY A 15 34.20 3.29 -27.76
N LEU A 16 33.54 2.21 -27.37
CA LEU A 16 32.61 2.19 -26.24
C LEU A 16 33.42 2.21 -24.94
N GLY A 17 33.63 3.42 -24.40
CA GLY A 17 34.05 3.61 -23.02
C GLY A 17 32.91 3.28 -22.08
N LEU A 18 33.00 2.15 -21.38
CA LEU A 18 32.11 1.80 -20.28
C LEU A 18 32.46 2.69 -19.08
N CYS A 19 31.71 3.78 -18.89
CA CYS A 19 31.65 4.48 -17.61
C CYS A 19 30.87 3.61 -16.62
N PRO A 20 31.44 3.17 -15.49
CA PRO A 20 30.68 2.50 -14.46
C PRO A 20 29.82 3.57 -13.78
N TRP A 21 28.53 3.58 -14.08
CA TRP A 21 27.58 4.37 -13.31
C TRP A 21 27.44 3.65 -11.97
N SER A 22 28.15 4.15 -10.96
CA SER A 22 27.84 3.84 -9.57
C SER A 22 26.43 4.34 -9.32
N LEU A 23 25.47 3.41 -9.22
CA LEU A 23 24.13 3.67 -8.71
C LEU A 23 24.28 4.11 -7.25
N SER A 24 24.45 5.41 -7.02
CA SER A 24 24.17 5.97 -5.71
C SER A 24 22.69 5.76 -5.47
N ALA A 25 22.33 5.01 -4.43
CA ALA A 25 20.96 5.02 -3.92
C ALA A 25 20.55 6.48 -3.73
N ALA A 26 19.31 6.82 -4.13
CA ALA A 26 18.75 8.12 -3.80
C ALA A 26 18.86 8.32 -2.28
N PRO A 27 19.25 9.50 -1.78
CA PRO A 27 19.27 9.76 -0.35
C PRO A 27 17.87 9.48 0.21
N SER A 28 17.77 8.67 1.26
CA SER A 28 16.50 8.48 1.94
C SER A 28 16.03 9.84 2.49
N ASN A 29 14.72 10.10 2.44
CA ASN A 29 14.13 11.27 3.11
C ASN A 29 14.09 11.10 4.64
N ASP A 30 14.82 10.13 5.19
CA ASP A 30 14.87 9.84 6.61
C ASP A 30 15.75 10.89 7.30
N ILE A 31 15.22 11.46 8.36
CA ILE A 31 15.93 12.43 9.20
C ILE A 31 16.54 11.75 10.44
N VAL A 32 16.09 10.53 10.76
CA VAL A 32 16.61 9.67 11.83
C VAL A 32 16.65 8.21 11.40
N THR A 33 17.65 7.45 11.87
CA THR A 33 17.54 5.98 11.94
C THR A 33 16.78 5.60 13.20
N VAL A 34 15.92 4.59 13.11
CA VAL A 34 15.07 4.12 14.21
C VAL A 34 15.49 2.72 14.60
N GLN A 35 15.80 2.50 15.88
CA GLN A 35 16.16 1.18 16.40
C GLN A 35 15.23 0.80 17.56
N TYR A 36 14.54 -0.33 17.41
CA TYR A 36 13.58 -0.84 18.39
C TYR A 36 14.27 -1.75 19.42
N TYR A 37 13.96 -1.53 20.70
CA TYR A 37 14.41 -2.35 21.82
C TYR A 37 13.22 -2.68 22.71
N ALA A 38 13.28 -3.78 23.48
CA ALA A 38 12.19 -4.13 24.39
C ALA A 38 11.80 -2.99 25.35
N ALA A 39 12.75 -2.16 25.78
CA ALA A 39 12.49 -1.04 26.68
C ALA A 39 11.99 0.24 25.99
N GLY A 40 12.10 0.36 24.66
CA GLY A 40 11.96 1.66 24.02
C GLY A 40 12.46 1.75 22.58
N ILE A 41 12.67 2.96 22.11
CA ILE A 41 13.18 3.27 20.77
C ILE A 41 14.35 4.21 20.87
N GLU A 42 15.39 3.95 20.10
CA GLU A 42 16.49 4.89 19.88
C GLU A 42 16.34 5.56 18.50
N PHE A 43 16.43 6.89 18.49
CA PHE A 43 16.43 7.73 17.31
C PHE A 43 17.82 8.34 17.13
N ARG A 44 18.50 8.03 16.02
CA ARG A 44 19.80 8.64 15.70
C ARG A 44 19.67 9.59 14.51
N PRO A 45 20.03 10.88 14.67
CA PRO A 45 19.96 11.86 13.59
C PRO A 45 20.78 11.48 12.35
N LEU A 46 20.23 11.78 11.18
CA LEU A 46 20.87 11.63 9.87
C LEU A 46 21.17 12.95 9.17
N ILE A 47 20.64 14.07 9.68
CA ILE A 47 20.77 15.41 9.10
C ILE A 47 21.37 16.38 10.13
N GLU A 48 21.92 17.50 9.67
CA GLU A 48 22.27 18.61 10.56
C GLU A 48 20.99 19.33 11.03
N HIS A 49 20.91 19.62 12.33
CA HIS A 49 19.75 20.27 12.94
C HIS A 49 20.15 21.03 14.22
N ASN A 50 19.34 22.02 14.60
CA ASN A 50 19.50 22.74 15.89
C ASN A 50 18.81 22.03 17.07
N GLY A 51 18.09 20.94 16.80
CA GLY A 51 17.36 20.13 17.77
C GLY A 51 16.27 19.32 17.08
N MET A 52 15.71 18.35 17.77
CA MET A 52 14.54 17.61 17.30
C MET A 52 13.51 17.52 18.41
N THR A 53 12.23 17.58 18.06
CA THR A 53 11.11 17.30 18.96
C THR A 53 10.52 15.95 18.61
N LEU A 54 10.40 15.07 19.60
CA LEU A 54 9.66 13.83 19.53
C LEU A 54 8.28 14.04 20.13
N THR A 55 7.24 13.72 19.38
CA THR A 55 5.87 13.64 19.87
C THR A 55 5.39 12.20 19.73
N VAL A 56 4.91 11.60 20.82
CA VAL A 56 4.33 10.26 20.84
C VAL A 56 2.87 10.36 21.26
N THR A 57 1.98 9.89 20.40
CA THR A 57 0.52 9.87 20.65
C THR A 57 0.05 8.42 20.73
N GLY A 58 -0.94 8.15 21.58
CA GLY A 58 -1.40 6.78 21.87
C GLY A 58 -2.89 6.73 22.16
N GLY A 59 -3.30 5.81 23.05
CA GLY A 59 -4.70 5.67 23.50
C GLY A 59 -5.32 6.97 24.04
N ARG A 60 -6.60 6.91 24.47
CA ARG A 60 -7.38 8.11 24.86
C ARG A 60 -6.58 9.09 25.74
N CYS A 61 -6.35 10.28 25.20
CA CYS A 61 -5.66 11.42 25.84
C CYS A 61 -4.17 11.20 26.18
N PHE A 62 -3.49 10.21 25.61
CA PHE A 62 -2.04 10.04 25.78
C PHE A 62 -1.27 10.89 24.77
N THR A 63 -0.43 11.79 25.28
CA THR A 63 0.59 12.49 24.51
C THR A 63 1.84 12.58 25.36
N PHE A 64 2.97 12.23 24.76
CA PHE A 64 4.29 12.36 25.33
C PHE A 64 5.12 13.22 24.39
N GLU A 65 5.82 14.21 24.92
CA GLU A 65 6.73 15.05 24.14
C GLU A 65 8.11 15.05 24.79
N ASP A 66 9.13 14.94 23.97
CA ASP A 66 10.53 15.04 24.41
C ASP A 66 11.37 15.78 23.37
N HIS A 67 12.52 16.29 23.80
CA HIS A 67 13.43 17.06 22.95
C HIS A 67 14.81 16.40 22.92
N PHE A 68 15.32 16.18 21.71
CA PHE A 68 16.62 15.57 21.49
C PHE A 68 17.70 16.65 21.41
N ASP A 69 18.85 16.37 22.05
CA ASP A 69 20.05 17.18 21.85
C ASP A 69 20.56 16.99 20.42
N ALA A 70 21.01 18.09 19.80
CA ALA A 70 21.52 18.12 18.43
C ALA A 70 22.59 17.06 18.12
N ASN A 71 23.34 16.62 19.13
CA ASN A 71 24.52 15.76 18.95
C ASN A 71 24.36 14.32 19.46
N LYS A 72 23.25 13.99 20.15
CA LYS A 72 23.12 12.70 20.85
C LYS A 72 21.93 11.85 20.39
N GLY A 73 21.02 12.43 19.60
CA GLY A 73 19.76 11.77 19.27
C GLY A 73 18.84 11.64 20.48
N GLY A 74 17.91 10.69 20.42
CA GLY A 74 16.85 10.54 21.41
C GLY A 74 16.56 9.11 21.78
N ILE A 75 16.18 8.88 23.04
CA ILE A 75 15.70 7.58 23.51
C ILE A 75 14.30 7.76 24.08
N LEU A 76 13.34 7.05 23.49
CA LEU A 76 12.00 6.91 24.04
C LEU A 76 11.98 5.72 25.00
N ASP A 77 11.83 5.97 26.30
CA ASP A 77 11.58 4.91 27.28
C ASP A 77 10.07 4.59 27.33
N ALA A 78 9.70 3.41 26.83
CA ALA A 78 8.32 2.97 26.73
C ALA A 78 7.92 1.99 27.84
N ARG A 79 8.78 1.74 28.84
CA ARG A 79 8.49 0.76 29.92
C ARG A 79 7.31 1.17 30.80
N SER A 80 7.04 2.47 30.90
CA SER A 80 5.90 3.03 31.65
C SER A 80 4.63 3.14 30.83
N PHE A 81 4.70 2.86 29.52
CA PHE A 81 3.57 3.00 28.62
C PHE A 81 2.62 1.83 28.87
N ALA A 82 1.32 2.12 28.84
CA ALA A 82 0.32 1.07 28.88
C ALA A 82 0.43 0.20 27.63
N ASP A 83 -0.08 -1.03 27.71
CA ASP A 83 -0.19 -1.87 26.53
C ASP A 83 -1.08 -1.19 25.48
N GLY A 84 -0.59 -1.10 24.26
CA GLY A 84 -1.26 -0.36 23.20
C GLY A 84 -0.34 0.01 22.05
N THR A 85 -0.93 0.59 21.01
CA THR A 85 -0.21 1.11 19.85
C THR A 85 -0.01 2.61 20.03
N TYR A 86 1.20 3.08 19.75
CA TYR A 86 1.57 4.48 19.77
C TYR A 86 2.16 4.90 18.44
N ARG A 87 1.89 6.13 18.03
CA ARG A 87 2.53 6.78 16.89
C ARG A 87 3.57 7.75 17.41
N TRP A 88 4.78 7.71 16.85
CA TRP A 88 5.80 8.71 17.11
C TRP A 88 6.01 9.58 15.87
N GLU A 89 6.26 10.86 16.07
CA GLU A 89 6.68 11.83 15.06
C GLU A 89 7.94 12.53 15.59
N VAL A 90 9.00 12.54 14.79
CA VAL A 90 10.20 13.34 15.03
C VAL A 90 10.19 14.49 14.05
N ARG A 91 10.37 15.71 14.55
CA ARG A 91 10.48 16.94 13.77
C ARG A 91 11.83 17.59 14.03
N ALA A 92 12.61 17.82 12.98
CA ALA A 92 13.89 18.51 13.09
C ALA A 92 13.71 20.03 12.98
N LEU A 93 14.45 20.76 13.81
CA LEU A 93 14.64 22.20 13.70
C LEU A 93 15.79 22.46 12.72
N PRO A 94 15.58 23.21 11.62
CA PRO A 94 16.64 23.50 10.66
C PRO A 94 17.89 24.08 11.33
N ALA A 95 19.07 23.68 10.84
CA ALA A 95 20.37 24.16 11.32
C ALA A 95 20.67 25.58 10.83
N ILE A 96 19.96 26.57 11.40
CA ILE A 96 20.09 28.00 11.03
C ILE A 96 20.57 28.85 12.20
N SER A 97 21.20 29.99 11.90
CA SER A 97 21.68 30.91 12.94
C SER A 97 20.54 31.54 13.74
N GLY A 98 20.78 31.89 15.01
CA GLY A 98 19.80 32.58 15.85
C GLY A 98 19.30 33.91 15.26
N SER A 99 20.19 34.65 14.60
CA SER A 99 19.82 35.89 13.89
C SER A 99 18.90 35.65 12.68
N LEU A 100 19.07 34.52 11.98
CA LEU A 100 18.21 34.18 10.85
C LEU A 100 16.84 33.68 11.33
N LEU A 101 16.79 32.94 12.45
CA LEU A 101 15.54 32.58 13.10
C LEU A 101 14.69 33.81 13.45
N GLU A 102 15.31 34.86 13.97
CA GLU A 102 14.63 36.12 14.31
C GLU A 102 14.09 36.83 13.07
N GLN A 103 14.86 36.87 11.98
CA GLN A 103 14.42 37.42 10.68
C GLN A 103 13.24 36.63 10.10
N ILE A 104 13.26 35.30 10.18
CA ILE A 104 12.14 34.45 9.72
C ILE A 104 10.90 34.68 10.60
N ALA A 105 11.06 34.85 11.90
CA ALA A 105 9.95 35.13 12.81
C ALA A 105 9.31 36.50 12.51
N ASP A 106 10.13 37.53 12.24
CA ASP A 106 9.67 38.86 11.84
C ASP A 106 8.97 38.85 10.49
N ALA A 107 9.52 38.16 9.49
CA ALA A 107 8.89 37.99 8.18
C ALA A 107 7.51 37.33 8.28
N ARG A 108 7.38 36.29 9.12
CA ARG A 108 6.07 35.64 9.38
C ARG A 108 5.09 36.57 10.09
N ALA A 109 5.55 37.42 11.01
CA ALA A 109 4.70 38.38 11.70
C ALA A 109 4.16 39.48 10.76
N HIS A 110 4.87 39.75 9.66
CA HIS A 110 4.50 40.75 8.65
C HIS A 110 3.94 40.14 7.34
N ASP A 111 3.65 38.83 7.33
CA ASP A 111 3.14 38.08 6.17
C ASP A 111 4.04 38.17 4.90
N ASP A 112 5.34 38.38 5.11
CA ASP A 112 6.34 38.39 4.04
C ASP A 112 6.72 36.96 3.66
N THR A 113 5.89 36.38 2.79
CA THR A 113 6.07 35.02 2.27
C THR A 113 7.22 34.92 1.26
N GLN A 114 7.61 36.02 0.62
CA GLN A 114 8.70 36.02 -0.38
C GLN A 114 10.04 35.75 0.27
N PHE A 115 10.31 36.35 1.43
CA PHE A 115 11.54 36.11 2.18
C PHE A 115 11.78 34.63 2.52
N VAL A 116 10.71 33.89 2.87
CA VAL A 116 10.81 32.45 3.15
C VAL A 116 11.07 31.64 1.88
N CYS A 117 10.43 32.00 0.76
CA CYS A 117 10.64 31.36 -0.53
C CYS A 117 12.08 31.57 -1.03
N ASP A 118 12.62 32.78 -0.93
CA ASP A 118 13.99 33.10 -1.35
C ASP A 118 15.01 32.24 -0.58
N LEU A 119 14.83 32.09 0.74
CA LEU A 119 15.68 31.23 1.57
C LEU A 119 15.59 29.73 1.21
N GLN A 120 14.44 29.28 0.71
CA GLN A 120 14.26 27.90 0.23
C GLN A 120 14.90 27.70 -1.14
N ASP A 121 14.77 28.66 -2.05
CA ASP A 121 15.39 28.65 -3.38
C ASP A 121 16.93 28.71 -3.30
N GLU A 122 17.46 29.44 -2.30
CA GLU A 122 18.90 29.49 -1.99
C GLU A 122 19.41 28.25 -1.23
N GLY A 123 18.51 27.33 -0.83
CA GLY A 123 18.84 26.10 -0.13
C GLY A 123 19.26 26.30 1.34
N ILE A 124 19.03 27.49 1.90
CA ILE A 124 19.31 27.82 3.31
C ILE A 124 18.25 27.19 4.23
N LEU A 125 16.98 27.18 3.78
CA LEU A 125 15.89 26.48 4.44
C LEU A 125 15.48 25.25 3.63
N PRO A 126 15.10 24.15 4.29
CA PRO A 126 14.53 23.01 3.57
C PRO A 126 13.18 23.43 2.95
N PRO A 127 12.86 22.96 1.73
CA PRO A 127 11.62 23.31 1.03
C PRO A 127 10.36 22.73 1.71
N ARG A 128 10.54 21.77 2.63
CA ARG A 128 9.48 21.14 3.42
C ARG A 128 9.95 20.97 4.86
N ALA A 129 9.00 20.89 5.79
CA ALA A 129 9.31 20.53 7.16
C ALA A 129 9.96 19.14 7.21
N GLN A 130 11.10 19.05 7.88
CA GLN A 130 11.84 17.81 8.07
C GLN A 130 11.17 17.01 9.20
N VAL A 131 10.31 16.08 8.79
CA VAL A 131 9.48 15.26 9.68
C VAL A 131 9.57 13.80 9.27
N GLN A 132 9.72 12.92 10.25
CA GLN A 132 9.63 11.47 10.06
C GLN A 132 8.76 10.88 11.16
N SER A 133 7.92 9.91 10.81
CA SER A 133 7.01 9.28 11.75
C SER A 133 7.00 7.77 11.59
N GLY A 134 6.59 7.08 12.64
CA GLY A 134 6.38 5.64 12.62
C GLY A 134 5.55 5.20 13.81
N TYR A 135 5.56 3.90 14.07
CA TYR A 135 4.73 3.28 15.09
C TYR A 135 5.55 2.42 16.03
N LEU A 136 5.00 2.21 17.23
CA LEU A 136 5.49 1.24 18.19
C LEU A 136 4.30 0.60 18.88
N ARG A 137 4.44 -0.67 19.27
CA ARG A 137 3.43 -1.35 20.07
C ARG A 137 4.05 -1.77 21.38
N VAL A 138 3.45 -1.38 22.49
CA VAL A 138 3.80 -1.89 23.82
C VAL A 138 2.87 -3.04 24.13
N TYR A 139 3.44 -4.20 24.47
CA TYR A 139 2.70 -5.38 24.90
C TYR A 139 3.40 -6.01 26.09
N LYS A 140 2.66 -6.20 27.19
CA LYS A 140 3.17 -6.64 28.49
C LYS A 140 4.39 -5.84 28.95
N GLY A 141 4.38 -4.53 28.71
CA GLY A 141 5.46 -3.61 29.10
C GLY A 141 6.73 -3.67 28.25
N ALA A 142 6.70 -4.32 27.07
CA ALA A 142 7.80 -4.35 26.11
C ALA A 142 7.39 -3.80 24.73
N VAL A 143 8.30 -3.10 24.06
CA VAL A 143 8.10 -2.66 22.67
C VAL A 143 8.30 -3.82 21.71
N LEU A 144 7.35 -4.01 20.79
CA LEU A 144 7.43 -4.95 19.69
C LEU A 144 8.02 -4.25 18.46
N ASP A 145 9.03 -4.88 17.86
CA ASP A 145 9.67 -4.41 16.63
C ASP A 145 8.76 -4.74 15.41
N PRO A 146 8.29 -3.72 14.66
CA PRO A 146 7.39 -3.92 13.52
C PRO A 146 8.05 -4.63 12.32
N SER A 147 9.37 -4.82 12.32
CA SER A 147 10.11 -5.49 11.24
C SER A 147 10.26 -7.01 11.42
N VAL A 148 9.80 -7.57 12.55
CA VAL A 148 9.88 -9.00 12.83
C VAL A 148 8.70 -9.73 12.18
N GLN A 149 9.01 -10.66 11.28
CA GLN A 149 8.05 -11.51 10.57
C GLN A 149 7.91 -12.87 11.29
N GLU A 150 6.68 -13.41 11.41
CA GLU A 150 6.46 -14.77 11.91
C GLU A 150 6.75 -15.81 10.82
N ASP A 151 7.52 -16.85 11.16
CA ASP A 151 7.76 -18.00 10.27
C ASP A 151 6.45 -18.78 10.07
N ARG A 152 6.08 -19.05 8.81
CA ARG A 152 4.93 -19.91 8.47
C ARG A 152 5.19 -21.34 8.96
N LEU A 153 4.41 -21.78 9.95
CA LEU A 153 4.35 -23.19 10.32
C LEU A 153 3.72 -23.99 9.17
N THR A 154 4.55 -24.73 8.43
CA THR A 154 4.11 -25.81 7.54
C THR A 154 3.98 -27.09 8.37
N GLY A 155 2.76 -27.43 8.80
CA GLY A 155 2.46 -28.66 9.53
C GLY A 155 1.13 -29.22 9.07
N ASP A 156 1.19 -30.38 8.44
CA ASP A 156 0.09 -31.18 7.90
C ASP A 156 -0.89 -31.59 9.01
N GLU A 157 -2.16 -31.19 8.91
CA GLU A 157 -3.21 -31.56 9.87
C GLU A 157 -3.83 -32.91 9.48
N THR A 158 -3.25 -34.00 9.97
CA THR A 158 -3.96 -35.29 10.08
C THR A 158 -3.60 -36.01 11.38
N GLU A 159 -4.66 -36.46 12.05
CA GLU A 159 -4.71 -37.39 13.20
C GLU A 159 -4.45 -36.79 14.60
N LEU A 160 -5.48 -36.82 15.46
CA LEU A 160 -5.54 -37.72 16.63
C LEU A 160 -6.82 -37.46 17.47
N GLU A 161 -7.82 -38.32 17.29
CA GLU A 161 -8.76 -38.68 18.35
C GLU A 161 -8.12 -39.78 19.22
N ALA A 162 -8.18 -39.67 20.56
CA ALA A 162 -8.39 -40.78 21.52
C ALA A 162 -8.19 -40.36 22.99
N ASP A 163 -9.23 -40.67 23.78
CA ASP A 163 -9.22 -41.29 25.12
C ASP A 163 -8.47 -40.66 26.31
N VAL A 164 -9.27 -40.25 27.31
CA VAL A 164 -8.82 -39.89 28.67
C VAL A 164 -9.24 -41.00 29.64
N GLU A 165 -8.29 -41.82 30.09
CA GLU A 165 -8.39 -42.60 31.33
C GLU A 165 -7.06 -42.55 32.13
N GLY A 166 -7.16 -42.21 33.42
CA GLY A 166 -6.42 -42.93 34.47
C GLY A 166 -5.03 -42.44 34.93
N LEU A 167 -5.02 -41.98 36.20
CA LEU A 167 -4.01 -42.20 37.26
C LEU A 167 -2.88 -41.15 37.49
N SER A 168 -2.86 -40.70 38.75
CA SER A 168 -1.90 -39.85 39.48
C SER A 168 -1.00 -40.75 40.38
N PRO A 169 -0.05 -40.28 41.23
CA PRO A 169 0.95 -39.19 41.18
C PRO A 169 2.41 -39.70 41.44
N ALA A 170 3.45 -39.00 40.99
CA ALA A 170 4.70 -38.73 41.75
C ALA A 170 5.79 -38.01 40.93
N ALA A 171 6.29 -36.93 41.53
CA ALA A 171 7.65 -36.36 41.49
C ALA A 171 8.62 -36.77 40.36
N ASN A 172 8.99 -35.82 39.50
CA ASN A 172 10.31 -35.18 39.60
C ASN A 172 10.40 -33.96 38.68
N ALA A 173 11.03 -32.91 39.21
CA ALA A 173 11.27 -31.66 38.52
C ALA A 173 12.13 -31.85 37.27
N SER A 174 11.62 -31.44 36.12
CA SER A 174 12.45 -30.86 35.05
C SER A 174 11.61 -29.84 34.30
N ARG A 175 12.20 -28.67 34.20
CA ARG A 175 11.65 -27.41 33.74
C ARG A 175 11.58 -27.42 32.21
N GLN A 176 10.46 -27.85 31.64
CA GLN A 176 10.03 -27.48 30.29
C GLN A 176 8.50 -27.55 30.25
N ILE A 177 7.84 -26.46 30.63
CA ILE A 177 6.48 -26.22 30.19
C ILE A 177 6.63 -25.49 28.85
N SER A 178 6.79 -26.27 27.78
CA SER A 178 6.36 -25.86 26.45
C SER A 178 4.84 -25.84 26.46
N THR A 179 4.26 -24.84 27.12
CA THR A 179 2.93 -24.37 26.74
C THR A 179 3.20 -23.29 25.72
N GLU A 180 3.37 -23.71 24.47
CA GLU A 180 2.91 -22.90 23.33
C GLU A 180 1.56 -22.30 23.78
N PRO A 181 1.46 -20.98 23.99
CA PRO A 181 0.15 -20.39 24.16
C PRO A 181 -0.53 -20.63 22.83
N THR A 182 -1.53 -21.51 22.82
CA THR A 182 -2.38 -21.70 21.65
C THR A 182 -2.88 -20.30 21.28
N LEU A 183 -2.32 -19.75 20.20
CA LEU A 183 -2.60 -18.41 19.66
C LEU A 183 -4.06 -18.40 19.22
N THR A 184 -4.95 -18.26 20.19
CA THR A 184 -6.37 -18.15 19.99
C THR A 184 -6.70 -16.67 20.04
N ASN A 185 -7.00 -16.15 18.84
CA ASN A 185 -7.48 -14.80 18.55
C ASN A 185 -6.44 -13.69 18.68
N LEU A 186 -5.56 -13.61 17.68
CA LEU A 186 -5.02 -12.34 17.22
C LEU A 186 -6.21 -11.44 16.82
N SER A 187 -6.59 -10.48 17.67
CA SER A 187 -7.48 -9.42 17.21
C SER A 187 -6.73 -8.59 16.17
N ALA A 188 -7.16 -8.63 14.91
CA ALA A 188 -6.67 -7.74 13.87
C ALA A 188 -6.79 -6.28 14.36
N ALA A 189 -5.68 -5.56 14.42
CA ALA A 189 -5.70 -4.15 14.75
C ALA A 189 -5.89 -3.36 13.45
N ASP A 190 -7.12 -2.95 13.19
CA ASP A 190 -7.48 -2.23 11.98
C ASP A 190 -7.24 -0.72 12.15
N PHE A 191 -6.82 -0.06 11.06
CA PHE A 191 -6.85 1.39 10.98
C PHE A 191 -8.27 1.85 10.63
N VAL A 192 -8.95 2.47 11.58
CA VAL A 192 -10.32 2.96 11.41
C VAL A 192 -10.32 4.49 11.37
N ILE A 193 -10.72 5.05 10.24
CA ILE A 193 -11.07 6.47 10.11
C ILE A 193 -12.58 6.55 10.33
N ASN A 194 -13.01 7.14 11.45
CA ASN A 194 -14.44 7.22 11.82
C ASN A 194 -15.22 8.28 11.02
N ASP A 195 -14.62 8.83 9.97
CA ASP A 195 -15.15 9.93 9.15
C ASP A 195 -14.64 9.76 7.70
N ASP A 196 -14.82 10.78 6.87
CA ASP A 196 -14.40 10.79 5.48
C ASP A 196 -12.86 10.70 5.33
N LEU A 197 -12.40 9.76 4.50
CA LEU A 197 -11.02 9.77 3.99
C LEU A 197 -10.97 10.51 2.66
N ILE A 198 -10.40 11.71 2.67
CA ILE A 198 -10.08 12.46 1.45
C ILE A 198 -8.58 12.32 1.20
N VAL A 199 -8.23 11.73 0.06
CA VAL A 199 -6.85 11.67 -0.44
C VAL A 199 -6.69 12.68 -1.57
N ASP A 200 -5.89 13.72 -1.34
CA ASP A 200 -5.51 14.66 -2.40
C ASP A 200 -4.35 14.06 -3.22
N GLY A 201 -4.57 13.87 -4.52
CA GLY A 201 -3.65 13.17 -5.42
C GLY A 201 -4.06 11.71 -5.67
N SER A 202 -3.25 10.76 -5.21
CA SER A 202 -3.40 9.34 -5.54
C SER A 202 -3.26 8.41 -4.33
N ALA A 203 -4.02 7.31 -4.31
CA ALA A 203 -3.93 6.26 -3.31
C ALA A 203 -3.42 4.94 -3.92
N CYS A 204 -2.51 4.25 -3.23
CA CYS A 204 -2.17 2.86 -3.52
C CYS A 204 -2.70 1.95 -2.42
N ILE A 205 -3.47 0.92 -2.79
CA ILE A 205 -4.07 -0.03 -1.86
C ILE A 205 -3.57 -1.44 -2.18
N GLY A 206 -3.01 -2.12 -1.18
CA GLY A 206 -2.49 -3.49 -1.32
C GLY A 206 -1.02 -3.62 -0.91
N PHE A 207 -0.61 -4.86 -0.69
CA PHE A 207 0.69 -5.29 -0.19
C PHE A 207 1.84 -4.90 -1.12
N ASP A 208 1.60 -4.84 -2.43
CA ASP A 208 2.65 -4.54 -3.42
C ASP A 208 2.83 -3.02 -3.67
N CYS A 209 2.19 -2.17 -2.88
CA CYS A 209 2.40 -0.73 -2.89
C CYS A 209 3.79 -0.38 -2.33
N VAL A 210 4.48 0.57 -2.97
CA VAL A 210 5.85 0.96 -2.58
C VAL A 210 5.93 2.44 -2.22
N ASN A 211 6.81 2.77 -1.28
CA ASN A 211 7.07 4.17 -0.90
C ASN A 211 7.74 4.93 -2.06
N GLY A 212 7.26 6.15 -2.34
CA GLY A 212 7.77 6.98 -3.44
C GLY A 212 7.33 6.52 -4.84
N GLU A 213 6.27 5.71 -4.95
CA GLU A 213 5.71 5.28 -6.23
C GLU A 213 5.26 6.47 -7.10
N SER A 214 5.54 6.40 -8.40
CA SER A 214 4.97 7.31 -9.39
C SER A 214 3.59 6.83 -9.83
N PHE A 215 2.57 7.65 -9.60
CA PHE A 215 1.18 7.34 -9.93
C PHE A 215 0.78 7.73 -11.36
N GLY A 216 1.49 8.66 -11.99
CA GLY A 216 1.09 9.16 -13.31
C GLY A 216 -0.31 9.78 -13.25
N PHE A 217 -1.26 9.21 -13.99
CA PHE A 217 -2.66 9.66 -14.00
C PHE A 217 -3.58 8.79 -13.13
N ASP A 218 -3.07 7.78 -12.43
CA ASP A 218 -3.89 6.89 -11.60
C ASP A 218 -4.28 7.61 -10.31
N THR A 219 -5.57 7.85 -10.11
CA THR A 219 -6.09 8.38 -8.82
C THR A 219 -6.15 7.30 -7.74
N ILE A 220 -6.45 6.05 -8.12
CA ILE A 220 -6.41 4.89 -7.23
C ILE A 220 -5.70 3.76 -7.96
N ARG A 221 -4.68 3.17 -7.34
CA ARG A 221 -3.99 1.98 -7.82
C ARG A 221 -4.13 0.86 -6.79
N ILE A 222 -4.50 -0.34 -7.23
CA ILE A 222 -4.63 -1.50 -6.35
C ILE A 222 -3.57 -2.53 -6.78
N LYS A 223 -2.72 -2.97 -5.85
CA LYS A 223 -1.55 -3.82 -6.16
C LYS A 223 -1.42 -4.98 -5.18
N GLU A 224 -1.73 -6.17 -5.67
CA GLU A 224 -1.71 -7.47 -4.99
C GLU A 224 -1.73 -8.57 -6.05
N ASN A 225 -1.53 -9.82 -5.64
CA ASN A 225 -1.73 -10.99 -6.51
C ASN A 225 -3.22 -11.34 -6.72
N ASN A 226 -4.11 -10.91 -5.81
CA ASN A 226 -5.54 -11.25 -5.81
C ASN A 226 -6.40 -9.99 -5.67
N LEU A 227 -6.58 -9.25 -6.77
CA LEU A 227 -7.19 -7.93 -6.77
C LEU A 227 -8.72 -8.00 -6.71
N ARG A 228 -9.32 -7.54 -5.60
CA ARG A 228 -10.78 -7.51 -5.38
C ARG A 228 -11.24 -6.18 -4.79
N ILE A 229 -12.40 -5.70 -5.23
CA ILE A 229 -13.17 -4.66 -4.52
C ILE A 229 -14.49 -5.31 -4.13
N LYS A 230 -14.69 -5.57 -2.83
CA LYS A 230 -15.89 -6.21 -2.31
C LYS A 230 -16.88 -5.17 -1.78
N PHE A 231 -18.14 -5.33 -2.14
CA PHE A 231 -19.29 -4.64 -1.57
C PHE A 231 -20.03 -5.62 -0.69
N ASP A 232 -19.84 -5.48 0.63
CA ASP A 232 -20.42 -6.33 1.67
C ASP A 232 -21.65 -5.63 2.26
N ASP A 233 -22.85 -6.14 1.97
CA ASP A 233 -24.11 -5.54 2.43
C ASP A 233 -24.48 -6.07 3.81
N THR A 234 -24.19 -5.27 4.84
CA THR A 234 -24.46 -5.64 6.23
C THR A 234 -25.89 -5.33 6.70
N SER A 235 -26.82 -5.04 5.79
CA SER A 235 -28.18 -4.67 6.17
C SER A 235 -28.97 -5.84 6.78
N THR A 236 -29.65 -5.58 7.89
CA THR A 236 -30.33 -6.62 8.69
C THR A 236 -31.86 -6.55 8.64
N ALA A 237 -32.44 -5.44 8.18
CA ALA A 237 -33.89 -5.29 8.03
C ALA A 237 -34.40 -5.91 6.72
N ALA A 238 -35.55 -6.59 6.76
CA ALA A 238 -36.05 -7.38 5.62
C ALA A 238 -36.47 -6.52 4.41
N SER A 239 -36.60 -5.20 4.58
CA SER A 239 -37.00 -4.26 3.54
C SER A 239 -35.84 -3.77 2.67
N PHE A 240 -34.58 -4.07 3.02
CA PHE A 240 -33.42 -3.67 2.22
C PHE A 240 -32.93 -4.81 1.34
N PRO A 241 -32.40 -4.52 0.13
CA PRO A 241 -31.55 -5.45 -0.62
C PRO A 241 -30.39 -5.95 0.26
N ARG A 242 -29.82 -7.13 -0.06
CA ARG A 242 -28.77 -7.78 0.75
C ARG A 242 -27.73 -8.54 -0.08
N ASN A 243 -27.61 -8.20 -1.36
CA ASN A 243 -26.77 -8.97 -2.26
C ASN A 243 -25.36 -8.41 -2.24
N ASP A 244 -24.38 -9.25 -1.93
CA ASP A 244 -22.97 -8.90 -1.94
C ASP A 244 -22.42 -9.00 -3.36
N TRP A 245 -21.67 -7.97 -3.75
CA TRP A 245 -21.07 -7.86 -5.07
C TRP A 245 -19.57 -7.71 -4.97
N GLN A 246 -18.84 -8.10 -6.01
CA GLN A 246 -17.40 -7.92 -6.08
C GLN A 246 -16.94 -7.58 -7.49
N LEU A 247 -15.98 -6.66 -7.60
CA LEU A 247 -15.19 -6.48 -8.80
C LEU A 247 -13.93 -7.33 -8.69
N THR A 248 -13.68 -8.14 -9.71
CA THR A 248 -12.62 -9.13 -9.75
C THR A 248 -11.72 -8.89 -10.94
N ALA A 249 -10.43 -8.67 -10.70
CA ALA A 249 -9.41 -8.71 -11.74
C ALA A 249 -8.56 -9.98 -11.58
N ASN A 250 -8.54 -10.79 -12.64
CA ASN A 250 -7.85 -12.08 -12.77
C ASN A 250 -8.31 -13.16 -11.77
N ASP A 251 -8.12 -14.42 -12.15
CA ASP A 251 -8.26 -15.54 -11.24
C ASP A 251 -7.07 -15.64 -10.26
N SER A 252 -7.33 -16.17 -9.07
CA SER A 252 -6.32 -16.34 -8.01
C SER A 252 -5.48 -17.62 -8.13
N ALA A 253 -5.95 -18.58 -8.94
CA ALA A 253 -5.25 -19.84 -9.15
C ALA A 253 -4.07 -19.65 -10.11
N ASN A 254 -2.97 -20.37 -9.86
CA ASN A 254 -1.86 -20.41 -10.80
C ASN A 254 -2.32 -20.99 -12.15
N GLY A 255 -2.10 -20.26 -13.24
CA GLY A 255 -2.62 -20.60 -14.57
C GLY A 255 -4.11 -20.30 -14.78
N GLY A 256 -4.74 -19.54 -13.86
CA GLY A 256 -6.12 -19.09 -13.99
C GLY A 256 -6.34 -18.07 -15.11
N ALA A 257 -7.60 -17.72 -15.37
CA ALA A 257 -7.95 -16.81 -16.44
C ALA A 257 -7.50 -15.36 -16.16
N SER A 258 -7.00 -14.70 -17.19
CA SER A 258 -6.79 -13.25 -17.19
C SER A 258 -8.08 -12.57 -17.62
N LYS A 259 -8.73 -11.84 -16.71
CA LYS A 259 -10.09 -11.31 -16.94
C LYS A 259 -10.45 -10.17 -15.99
N PHE A 260 -11.55 -9.49 -16.28
CA PHE A 260 -12.25 -8.60 -15.35
C PHE A 260 -13.71 -9.02 -15.24
N SER A 261 -14.21 -9.16 -14.01
CA SER A 261 -15.54 -9.74 -13.72
C SER A 261 -16.32 -8.92 -12.69
N ILE A 262 -17.65 -8.94 -12.83
CA ILE A 262 -18.59 -8.53 -11.78
C ILE A 262 -19.21 -9.80 -11.22
N ASP A 263 -18.95 -10.07 -9.95
CA ASP A 263 -19.39 -11.28 -9.26
C ASP A 263 -20.53 -10.98 -8.29
N ASP A 264 -21.58 -11.78 -8.38
CA ASP A 264 -22.61 -11.95 -7.36
C ASP A 264 -22.08 -12.96 -6.33
N VAL A 265 -21.54 -12.44 -5.24
CA VAL A 265 -20.88 -13.25 -4.20
C VAL A 265 -21.91 -14.03 -3.39
N THR A 266 -23.07 -13.43 -3.10
CA THR A 266 -24.17 -14.10 -2.39
C THR A 266 -24.73 -15.26 -3.20
N GLY A 267 -24.99 -15.04 -4.48
CA GLY A 267 -25.56 -16.03 -5.39
C GLY A 267 -24.54 -17.01 -5.99
N GLY A 268 -23.25 -16.77 -5.79
CA GLY A 268 -22.15 -17.59 -6.32
C GLY A 268 -22.10 -17.58 -7.85
N ARG A 269 -22.36 -16.43 -8.48
CA ARG A 269 -22.48 -16.29 -9.94
C ARG A 269 -21.60 -15.15 -10.44
N THR A 270 -21.22 -15.23 -11.71
CA THR A 270 -20.48 -14.15 -12.39
C THR A 270 -21.29 -13.68 -13.58
N PRO A 271 -22.23 -12.73 -13.41
CA PRO A 271 -23.09 -12.27 -14.50
C PRO A 271 -22.34 -11.55 -15.63
N PHE A 272 -21.15 -11.01 -15.37
CA PHE A 272 -20.36 -10.32 -16.39
C PHE A 272 -18.87 -10.64 -16.28
N THR A 273 -18.23 -10.89 -17.42
CA THR A 273 -16.78 -11.10 -17.54
C THR A 273 -16.28 -10.61 -18.89
N VAL A 274 -15.14 -9.92 -18.87
CA VAL A 274 -14.33 -9.59 -20.06
C VAL A 274 -12.97 -10.25 -19.90
N GLU A 275 -12.63 -11.15 -20.82
CA GLU A 275 -11.32 -11.81 -20.83
C GLU A 275 -10.24 -10.90 -21.42
N ALA A 276 -9.01 -11.08 -20.97
CA ALA A 276 -7.85 -10.40 -21.53
C ALA A 276 -7.70 -10.73 -23.02
N GLY A 277 -7.48 -9.70 -23.83
CA GLY A 277 -7.39 -9.83 -25.29
C GLY A 277 -8.72 -9.66 -26.03
N ALA A 278 -9.85 -9.46 -25.33
CA ALA A 278 -11.08 -9.01 -25.97
C ALA A 278 -10.81 -7.71 -26.78
N PRO A 279 -11.11 -7.67 -28.09
CA PRO A 279 -10.86 -6.47 -28.90
C PRO A 279 -11.66 -5.26 -28.42
N SER A 280 -11.17 -4.06 -28.76
CA SER A 280 -11.92 -2.82 -28.53
C SER A 280 -13.32 -2.93 -29.13
N HIS A 281 -14.31 -2.42 -28.40
CA HIS A 281 -15.71 -2.37 -28.80
C HIS A 281 -16.38 -3.75 -28.96
N SER A 282 -15.85 -4.80 -28.32
CA SER A 282 -16.52 -6.13 -28.24
C SER A 282 -17.96 -6.02 -27.75
N LEU A 283 -18.18 -5.16 -26.74
CA LEU A 283 -19.48 -4.62 -26.35
C LEU A 283 -19.31 -3.13 -26.08
N TYR A 284 -20.09 -2.28 -26.73
CA TYR A 284 -19.94 -0.83 -26.66
C TYR A 284 -21.31 -0.17 -26.56
N VAL A 285 -21.47 0.82 -25.69
CA VAL A 285 -22.67 1.65 -25.64
C VAL A 285 -22.26 3.04 -26.11
N ASP A 286 -22.88 3.51 -27.20
CA ASP A 286 -22.59 4.84 -27.72
C ASP A 286 -23.38 5.94 -26.99
N ASP A 287 -23.08 7.20 -27.31
CA ASP A 287 -23.73 8.37 -26.71
C ASP A 287 -25.20 8.53 -27.09
N GLY A 288 -25.64 7.84 -28.15
CA GLY A 288 -27.04 7.68 -28.54
C GLY A 288 -27.81 6.60 -27.77
N GLY A 289 -27.13 5.84 -26.89
CA GLY A 289 -27.74 4.76 -26.11
C GLY A 289 -27.86 3.43 -26.86
N ARG A 290 -27.19 3.27 -28.01
CA ARG A 290 -27.19 2.04 -28.80
C ARG A 290 -26.09 1.11 -28.32
N ILE A 291 -26.39 -0.18 -28.23
CA ILE A 291 -25.40 -1.22 -27.93
C ILE A 291 -24.81 -1.77 -29.23
N GLY A 292 -23.51 -1.57 -29.44
CA GLY A 292 -22.70 -2.20 -30.47
C GLY A 292 -22.05 -3.50 -29.99
N SER A 293 -22.00 -4.50 -30.88
CA SER A 293 -21.23 -5.73 -30.68
C SER A 293 -20.14 -5.79 -31.76
N GLY A 294 -18.89 -5.63 -31.34
CA GLY A 294 -17.72 -5.54 -32.23
C GLY A 294 -17.59 -4.20 -32.99
N THR A 295 -18.30 -3.14 -32.58
CA THR A 295 -18.27 -1.83 -33.25
C THR A 295 -18.51 -0.68 -32.28
N SER A 296 -17.81 0.44 -32.49
CA SER A 296 -18.02 1.72 -31.78
C SER A 296 -19.05 2.62 -32.45
N THR A 297 -19.52 2.26 -33.64
CA THR A 297 -20.50 3.04 -34.42
C THR A 297 -21.73 2.18 -34.74
N PRO A 298 -22.49 1.73 -33.73
CA PRO A 298 -23.72 1.00 -33.98
C PRO A 298 -24.68 1.87 -34.80
N SER A 299 -25.17 1.34 -35.92
CA SER A 299 -26.07 2.09 -36.81
C SER A 299 -27.53 2.08 -36.34
N VAL A 300 -27.91 1.10 -35.52
CA VAL A 300 -29.25 0.90 -34.96
C VAL A 300 -29.16 0.53 -33.47
N GLU A 301 -30.19 0.84 -32.67
CA GLU A 301 -30.25 0.38 -31.27
C GLU A 301 -30.35 -1.15 -31.18
N ILE A 302 -29.75 -1.73 -30.14
CA ILE A 302 -30.33 -2.91 -29.48
C ILE A 302 -31.25 -2.36 -28.39
N HIS A 303 -32.56 -2.43 -28.61
CA HIS A 303 -33.56 -1.89 -27.70
C HIS A 303 -34.71 -2.89 -27.54
N THR A 304 -35.05 -3.28 -26.31
CA THR A 304 -36.25 -4.09 -26.05
C THR A 304 -36.89 -3.73 -24.70
N ILE A 305 -38.07 -3.12 -24.76
CA ILE A 305 -38.90 -2.73 -23.61
C ILE A 305 -40.26 -3.43 -23.74
N ASP A 306 -40.75 -4.10 -22.69
CA ASP A 306 -42.15 -4.57 -22.57
C ASP A 306 -42.49 -5.01 -21.12
N GLY A 307 -43.80 -5.10 -20.80
CA GLY A 307 -44.37 -5.45 -19.49
C GLY A 307 -45.00 -6.85 -19.41
N ASP A 308 -45.17 -7.57 -20.52
CA ASP A 308 -45.38 -9.02 -20.55
C ASP A 308 -45.00 -9.59 -21.93
N THR A 309 -43.83 -10.25 -21.99
CA THR A 309 -43.13 -10.87 -23.15
C THR A 309 -42.28 -10.02 -24.13
N PRO A 310 -41.33 -9.18 -23.65
CA PRO A 310 -40.22 -8.74 -24.50
C PRO A 310 -39.28 -9.91 -24.79
N THR A 311 -38.88 -10.12 -26.04
CA THR A 311 -37.94 -11.20 -26.41
C THR A 311 -36.82 -10.71 -27.33
N LEU A 312 -35.58 -11.10 -27.01
CA LEU A 312 -34.46 -11.16 -27.94
C LEU A 312 -33.90 -12.59 -27.90
N ARG A 313 -34.01 -13.34 -29.00
CA ARG A 313 -33.56 -14.74 -29.11
C ARG A 313 -32.43 -14.86 -30.11
N LEU A 314 -31.32 -15.48 -29.69
CA LEU A 314 -30.23 -15.87 -30.57
C LEU A 314 -30.16 -17.41 -30.67
N GLN A 315 -29.82 -17.91 -31.86
CA GLN A 315 -29.93 -19.30 -32.36
C GLN A 315 -28.66 -19.56 -33.23
N GLN A 316 -28.16 -20.73 -33.62
CA GLN A 316 -28.43 -22.15 -33.39
C GLN A 316 -27.06 -22.86 -33.21
N ASP A 317 -27.08 -23.99 -32.53
CA ASP A 317 -26.04 -25.02 -32.50
C ASP A 317 -26.18 -25.95 -33.75
N GLY A 318 -25.46 -27.06 -34.00
CA GLY A 318 -24.60 -27.92 -33.19
C GLY A 318 -23.14 -27.86 -33.59
N SER A 319 -22.40 -26.95 -32.93
CA SER A 319 -20.93 -26.79 -33.03
C SER A 319 -20.36 -26.48 -34.43
N SER A 320 -21.22 -26.16 -35.41
CA SER A 320 -20.83 -25.66 -36.74
C SER A 320 -21.29 -24.22 -37.00
N GLY A 321 -20.73 -23.61 -38.06
CA GLY A 321 -21.33 -22.58 -38.92
C GLY A 321 -21.13 -22.98 -40.41
N PHE A 322 -21.77 -22.29 -41.37
CA PHE A 322 -21.95 -22.72 -42.78
C PHE A 322 -20.76 -23.47 -43.42
N GLN A 323 -20.99 -24.73 -43.84
CA GLN A 323 -20.32 -25.36 -45.00
C GLN A 323 -21.29 -25.20 -46.20
N PRO A 324 -20.78 -24.88 -47.41
CA PRO A 324 -21.54 -24.30 -48.52
C PRO A 324 -22.80 -25.05 -48.93
#